data_AF-A0A7X6MM42-F1
#
_entry.id   AF-A0A7X6MM42-F1
#
_cell.length_a   1.000
_cell.length_b   1.000
_cell.length_c   1.000
_cell.angle_alpha   90.00
_cell.angle_beta   90.00
_cell.angle_gamma   90.00
#
_symmetry.space_group_name_H-M   'P 1'
#
loop_
_entity.id
_entity.type
_entity.pdbx_description
1 polymer ?
#
loop_
_entity_poly.entity_id
_entity_poly.type
_entity_poly.pdbx_seq_one_letter_code
_entity_poly.pdbx_strand_id
1 'polypeptide(L)'
;MRIERHDVRDEALAEATEDFFDRIGGAAHRQQECGRELHGWDIVADDLCDYAGARSVADPAIDTDSHAALYSAAEARIGALKLDCAPASASFSVHLTYTGTGVSYFGEGEDTDQDRAPTTWDWIQTLYLCLVADLHEENEGAFLTLASTFDEGEVLARGLAYYLFPELGAQRDQVLGYVEAAVTGMANDGELPHPDLLQLYALLSRDEELFWKMMAARLEAHRDSAPDVSPRFLLPIDEIAFAAMAVRMEGWGQPLESDYLPHRLVAGEQGWRGLRVGAYGADKDPGALRVLSQGALKVERSVTVPGRIDRILERLDSHSAENLEDIRGSALVPDMLPGELQRHAEDEIRRFQYSSLADTQERHPRQLEALTHASQYTAAAFTSVTSVEDTVEIPLGPTTVSLPGAASNGDTNEGTRTVAIEYAVLSGSRERLDTLLSYAMDAFAFEDRAESASVHSLYSAALLAYLRAESSRSRTDHNDDQGTVQPTEEVRAAMDEAVAALERHHALPGYPPPPVILLSQLVAGDREGFALALADALEEHRDASGVGRNQGDSDGFVNTRVLALACLARARGWDVPVESDYLPRGVLDHAATLFD
;
A
#
# COMPACT_ATOMS: atom_id res chain seq x y z
N MET A 1 3.40 -23.09 24.71
CA MET A 1 4.66 -23.81 24.42
C MET A 1 5.47 -22.93 23.48
N ARG A 2 6.78 -22.77 23.70
CA ARG A 2 7.64 -21.94 22.86
C ARG A 2 8.54 -22.82 21.98
N ILE A 3 8.60 -22.55 20.67
CA ILE A 3 9.51 -23.20 19.72
C ILE A 3 10.45 -22.13 19.17
N GLU A 4 11.76 -22.33 19.35
CA GLU A 4 12.80 -21.42 18.86
C GLU A 4 13.22 -21.80 17.43
N ARG A 5 13.59 -20.79 16.62
CA ARG A 5 14.15 -20.99 15.28
C ARG A 5 15.56 -21.57 15.34
N HIS A 6 15.99 -22.20 14.25
CA HIS A 6 17.39 -22.56 14.04
C HIS A 6 18.22 -21.32 13.70
N ASP A 7 19.53 -21.43 13.88
CA ASP A 7 20.47 -20.35 13.54
C ASP A 7 20.91 -20.46 12.07
N VAL A 8 21.09 -19.32 11.41
CA VAL A 8 21.68 -19.22 10.07
C VAL A 8 22.96 -18.41 10.17
N ARG A 9 23.97 -18.75 9.37
CA ARG A 9 25.28 -18.08 9.41
C ARG A 9 25.17 -16.61 9.03
N ASP A 10 25.90 -15.76 9.76
CA ASP A 10 25.96 -14.31 9.52
C ASP A 10 26.33 -13.97 8.07
N GLU A 11 27.18 -14.77 7.42
CA GLU A 11 27.54 -14.55 6.01
C GLU A 11 26.35 -14.71 5.06
N ALA A 12 25.48 -15.70 5.29
CA ALA A 12 24.30 -15.93 4.47
C ALA A 12 23.22 -14.86 4.72
N LEU A 13 23.11 -14.37 5.96
CA LEU A 13 22.23 -13.25 6.31
C LEU A 13 22.70 -11.95 5.63
N ALA A 14 24.01 -11.71 5.59
CA ALA A 14 24.59 -10.56 4.91
C ALA A 14 24.40 -10.65 3.38
N GLU A 15 24.68 -11.80 2.76
CA GLU A 15 24.50 -12.01 1.32
C GLU A 15 23.05 -11.81 0.88
N ALA A 16 22.08 -12.25 1.68
CA ALA A 16 20.66 -12.06 1.38
C ALA A 16 20.23 -10.58 1.42
N THR A 17 20.88 -9.76 2.26
CA THR A 17 20.46 -8.37 2.53
C THR A 17 21.29 -7.31 1.80
N GLU A 18 22.51 -7.63 1.37
CA GLU A 18 23.42 -6.72 0.67
C GLU A 18 22.89 -6.31 -0.71
N ASP A 19 22.81 -5.00 -0.96
CA ASP A 19 22.35 -4.37 -2.20
C ASP A 19 21.06 -4.99 -2.78
N PHE A 20 20.19 -5.49 -1.88
CA PHE A 20 19.09 -6.39 -2.24
C PHE A 20 18.10 -5.76 -3.23
N PHE A 21 17.75 -4.49 -3.00
CA PHE A 21 16.81 -3.76 -3.85
C PHE A 21 17.28 -3.70 -5.31
N ASP A 22 18.51 -3.25 -5.53
CA ASP A 22 19.10 -3.13 -6.87
C ASP A 22 19.30 -4.51 -7.52
N ARG A 23 19.69 -5.51 -6.72
CA ARG A 23 19.86 -6.90 -7.18
C ARG A 23 18.56 -7.50 -7.71
N ILE A 24 17.46 -7.38 -6.96
CA ILE A 24 16.14 -7.88 -7.39
C ILE A 24 15.60 -7.07 -8.55
N GLY A 25 15.73 -5.73 -8.53
CA GLY A 25 15.32 -4.89 -9.66
C GLY A 25 16.01 -5.32 -10.96
N GLY A 26 17.32 -5.54 -10.90
CA GLY A 26 18.10 -6.05 -12.03
C GLY A 26 17.78 -7.50 -12.42
N ALA A 27 17.44 -8.38 -11.47
CA ALA A 27 17.01 -9.75 -11.76
C ALA A 27 15.64 -9.80 -12.44
N ALA A 28 14.70 -8.99 -11.98
CA ALA A 28 13.37 -8.84 -12.57
C ALA A 28 13.46 -8.24 -13.98
N HIS A 29 14.24 -7.17 -14.18
CA HIS A 29 14.39 -6.54 -15.49
C HIS A 29 14.97 -7.51 -16.54
N ARG A 30 15.94 -8.34 -16.15
CA ARG A 30 16.52 -9.38 -17.02
C ARG A 30 15.50 -10.41 -17.51
N GLN A 31 14.37 -10.60 -16.81
CA GLN A 31 13.32 -11.52 -17.27
C GLN A 31 12.68 -11.10 -18.61
N GLN A 32 12.79 -9.83 -19.00
CA GLN A 32 12.38 -9.37 -20.34
C GLN A 32 13.21 -10.04 -21.45
N GLU A 33 14.45 -10.41 -21.16
CA GLU A 33 15.40 -10.99 -22.13
C GLU A 33 15.35 -12.53 -22.16
N CYS A 34 14.76 -13.16 -21.14
CA CYS A 34 14.72 -14.61 -20.97
C CYS A 34 13.59 -15.31 -21.74
N GLY A 35 12.76 -14.56 -22.48
CA GLY A 35 11.56 -15.13 -23.11
C GLY A 35 10.56 -15.64 -22.07
N ARG A 36 9.71 -16.61 -22.43
CA ARG A 36 8.69 -17.19 -21.51
C ARG A 36 9.26 -18.29 -20.60
N GLU A 37 10.58 -18.37 -20.42
CA GLU A 37 11.20 -19.33 -19.51
C GLU A 37 11.04 -18.90 -18.03
N LEU A 38 10.60 -19.82 -17.18
CA LEU A 38 10.10 -19.51 -15.82
C LEU A 38 11.16 -19.46 -14.73
N HIS A 39 12.27 -20.17 -14.94
CA HIS A 39 13.23 -20.44 -13.87
C HIS A 39 13.78 -19.13 -13.26
N GLY A 40 13.79 -18.05 -14.04
CA GLY A 40 14.17 -16.74 -13.54
C GLY A 40 13.20 -16.15 -12.52
N TRP A 41 11.88 -16.33 -12.66
CA TRP A 41 10.91 -15.89 -11.65
C TRP A 41 10.97 -16.73 -10.38
N ASP A 42 11.24 -18.03 -10.49
CA ASP A 42 11.47 -18.89 -9.33
C ASP A 42 12.68 -18.43 -8.53
N ILE A 43 13.78 -18.09 -9.21
CA ILE A 43 15.00 -17.53 -8.57
C ILE A 43 14.69 -16.19 -7.91
N VAL A 44 13.92 -15.31 -8.57
CA VAL A 44 13.53 -14.01 -7.99
C VAL A 44 12.68 -14.20 -6.73
N ALA A 45 11.70 -15.11 -6.76
CA ALA A 45 10.89 -15.43 -5.59
C ALA A 45 11.73 -15.99 -4.44
N ASP A 46 12.67 -16.86 -4.76
CA ASP A 46 13.60 -17.49 -3.83
C ASP A 46 14.53 -16.47 -3.15
N ASP A 47 15.08 -15.52 -3.91
CA ASP A 47 15.88 -14.41 -3.38
C ASP A 47 15.04 -13.49 -2.46
N LEU A 48 13.77 -13.23 -2.81
CA LEU A 48 12.84 -12.46 -1.98
C LEU A 48 12.51 -13.18 -0.67
N CYS A 49 12.32 -14.50 -0.70
CA CYS A 49 12.15 -15.30 0.51
C CYS A 49 13.41 -15.34 1.37
N ASP A 50 14.61 -15.40 0.77
CA ASP A 50 15.87 -15.32 1.53
C ASP A 50 16.03 -13.96 2.21
N TYR A 51 15.69 -12.87 1.53
CA TYR A 51 15.72 -11.54 2.14
C TYR A 51 14.77 -11.42 3.33
N ALA A 52 13.51 -11.83 3.17
CA ALA A 52 12.52 -11.83 4.26
C ALA A 52 12.97 -12.72 5.43
N GLY A 53 13.50 -13.91 5.11
CA GLY A 53 14.06 -14.83 6.09
C GLY A 53 15.22 -14.21 6.86
N ALA A 54 16.16 -13.55 6.19
CA ALA A 54 17.31 -12.91 6.82
C ALA A 54 16.89 -11.75 7.74
N ARG A 55 15.96 -10.89 7.29
CA ARG A 55 15.41 -9.79 8.11
C ARG A 55 14.64 -10.28 9.32
N SER A 56 13.98 -11.42 9.21
CA SER A 56 13.21 -12.01 10.31
C SER A 56 14.05 -12.36 11.54
N VAL A 57 15.39 -12.42 11.41
CA VAL A 57 16.31 -12.59 12.56
C VAL A 57 16.31 -11.35 13.46
N ALA A 58 16.31 -10.15 12.85
CA ALA A 58 16.29 -8.89 13.56
C ALA A 58 14.87 -8.51 14.03
N ASP A 59 13.86 -8.82 13.23
CA ASP A 59 12.45 -8.61 13.57
C ASP A 59 11.61 -9.89 13.32
N PRO A 60 11.49 -10.78 14.33
CA PRO A 60 10.70 -12.00 14.21
C PRO A 60 9.21 -11.77 13.95
N ALA A 61 8.69 -10.57 14.22
CA ALA A 61 7.29 -10.23 13.99
C ALA A 61 6.97 -9.91 12.52
N ILE A 62 8.00 -9.77 11.68
CA ILE A 62 7.93 -9.40 10.26
C ILE A 62 7.50 -7.94 10.09
N ASP A 63 8.50 -7.09 9.80
CA ASP A 63 8.27 -5.72 9.40
C ASP A 63 7.61 -5.62 8.02
N THR A 64 7.17 -4.41 7.66
CA THR A 64 6.42 -4.19 6.41
C THR A 64 7.28 -4.42 5.17
N ASP A 65 8.60 -4.19 5.27
CA ASP A 65 9.55 -4.43 4.19
C ASP A 65 9.72 -5.93 3.89
N SER A 66 9.89 -6.75 4.93
CA SER A 66 9.95 -8.21 4.82
C SER A 66 8.63 -8.80 4.32
N HIS A 67 7.50 -8.27 4.80
CA HIS A 67 6.18 -8.66 4.29
C HIS A 67 6.02 -8.32 2.80
N ALA A 68 6.43 -7.12 2.37
CA ALA A 68 6.38 -6.72 0.97
C ALA A 68 7.28 -7.60 0.08
N ALA A 69 8.43 -8.04 0.59
CA ALA A 69 9.29 -8.99 -0.12
C ALA A 69 8.59 -10.34 -0.32
N LEU A 70 7.95 -10.90 0.72
CA LEU A 70 7.16 -12.14 0.61
C LEU A 70 5.97 -11.98 -0.34
N TYR A 71 5.31 -10.82 -0.31
CA TYR A 71 4.24 -10.49 -1.23
C TYR A 71 4.73 -10.53 -2.68
N SER A 72 5.87 -9.89 -2.99
CA SER A 72 6.44 -9.98 -4.33
C SER A 72 7.02 -11.34 -4.69
N ALA A 73 7.43 -12.15 -3.71
CA ALA A 73 7.78 -13.54 -3.96
C ALA A 73 6.55 -14.32 -4.45
N ALA A 74 5.39 -14.08 -3.83
CA ALA A 74 4.12 -14.63 -4.25
C ALA A 74 3.72 -14.14 -5.65
N GLU A 75 3.85 -12.84 -5.94
CA GLU A 75 3.62 -12.27 -7.28
C GLU A 75 4.49 -12.93 -8.36
N ALA A 76 5.78 -13.15 -8.06
CA ALA A 76 6.70 -13.82 -8.97
C ALA A 76 6.27 -15.27 -9.25
N ARG A 77 5.94 -16.05 -8.20
CA ARG A 77 5.51 -17.45 -8.35
C ARG A 77 4.17 -17.59 -9.08
N ILE A 78 3.16 -16.80 -8.71
CA ILE A 78 1.86 -16.86 -9.40
C ILE A 78 1.94 -16.29 -10.83
N GLY A 79 2.81 -15.30 -11.05
CA GLY A 79 3.13 -14.77 -12.36
C GLY A 79 3.73 -15.83 -13.27
N ALA A 80 4.73 -16.56 -12.79
CA ALA A 80 5.33 -17.70 -13.50
C ALA A 80 4.29 -18.77 -13.81
N LEU A 81 3.53 -19.21 -12.80
CA LEU A 81 2.51 -20.24 -12.94
C LEU A 81 1.43 -19.88 -13.97
N LYS A 82 1.00 -18.61 -14.01
CA LYS A 82 0.06 -18.11 -15.02
C LYS A 82 0.67 -17.98 -16.41
N LEU A 83 1.93 -17.55 -16.50
CA LEU A 83 2.65 -17.40 -17.77
C LEU A 83 2.77 -18.74 -18.52
N ASP A 84 2.95 -19.83 -17.79
CA ASP A 84 2.95 -21.22 -18.29
C ASP A 84 1.63 -21.64 -18.90
N CYS A 85 0.55 -21.31 -18.22
CA CYS A 85 -0.79 -21.70 -18.65
C CYS A 85 -1.31 -20.80 -19.77
N ALA A 86 -0.74 -19.61 -19.91
CA ALA A 86 -1.15 -18.65 -20.91
C ALA A 86 -0.69 -19.09 -22.31
N PRO A 87 -1.57 -19.03 -23.33
CA PRO A 87 -1.20 -19.32 -24.70
C PRO A 87 0.02 -18.50 -25.14
N ALA A 88 0.87 -19.07 -26.00
CA ALA A 88 2.04 -18.37 -26.53
C ALA A 88 1.70 -17.03 -27.20
N SER A 89 0.51 -16.92 -27.79
CA SER A 89 -0.02 -15.71 -28.44
C SER A 89 -0.59 -14.67 -27.46
N ALA A 90 -0.79 -15.00 -26.20
CA ALA A 90 -1.36 -14.09 -25.22
C ALA A 90 -0.29 -13.16 -24.65
N SER A 91 -0.58 -11.86 -24.63
CA SER A 91 0.20 -10.90 -23.87
C SER A 91 -0.04 -11.12 -22.37
N PHE A 92 1.02 -11.12 -21.59
CA PHE A 92 0.96 -11.35 -20.15
C PHE A 92 1.99 -10.47 -19.43
N SER A 93 1.71 -10.04 -18.20
CA SER A 93 2.66 -9.25 -17.43
C SER A 93 2.83 -9.78 -16.02
N VAL A 94 4.07 -9.82 -15.55
CA VAL A 94 4.41 -10.06 -14.13
C VAL A 94 4.86 -8.74 -13.53
N HIS A 95 4.33 -8.39 -12.37
CA HIS A 95 4.69 -7.19 -11.63
C HIS A 95 5.24 -7.57 -10.26
N LEU A 96 6.28 -6.87 -9.80
CA LEU A 96 6.78 -6.96 -8.44
C LEU A 96 6.53 -5.64 -7.71
N THR A 97 5.61 -5.66 -6.75
CA THR A 97 5.27 -4.55 -5.88
C THR A 97 6.49 -4.00 -5.12
N TYR A 98 7.38 -4.86 -4.63
CA TYR A 98 8.57 -4.50 -3.86
C TYR A 98 9.53 -3.57 -4.62
N THR A 99 9.76 -3.85 -5.91
CA THR A 99 10.62 -3.03 -6.78
C THR A 99 9.85 -2.04 -7.66
N GLY A 100 8.53 -2.20 -7.78
CA GLY A 100 7.71 -1.51 -8.78
C GLY A 100 8.01 -1.93 -10.22
N THR A 101 8.69 -3.06 -10.43
CA THR A 101 9.09 -3.51 -11.78
C THR A 101 7.98 -4.32 -12.43
N GLY A 102 7.57 -3.92 -13.64
CA GLY A 102 6.67 -4.69 -14.50
C GLY A 102 7.40 -5.26 -15.72
N VAL A 103 7.21 -6.54 -15.99
CA VAL A 103 7.74 -7.24 -17.16
C VAL A 103 6.57 -7.74 -17.99
N SER A 104 6.50 -7.28 -19.24
CA SER A 104 5.44 -7.67 -20.19
C SER A 104 6.00 -8.60 -21.25
N TYR A 105 5.35 -9.74 -21.41
CA TYR A 105 5.58 -10.72 -22.46
C TYR A 105 4.58 -10.50 -23.57
N PHE A 106 5.05 -10.32 -24.79
CA PHE A 106 4.21 -10.19 -25.98
C PHE A 106 4.23 -11.50 -26.76
N GLY A 107 3.07 -11.94 -27.23
CA GLY A 107 2.98 -13.18 -28.00
C GLY A 107 3.61 -13.02 -29.37
N GLU A 108 4.71 -13.74 -29.63
CA GLU A 108 5.24 -13.90 -30.99
C GLU A 108 4.55 -15.11 -31.63
N GLY A 109 3.91 -14.88 -32.78
CA GLY A 109 3.17 -15.90 -33.50
C GLY A 109 4.08 -16.88 -34.21
N GLU A 110 4.56 -17.90 -33.50
CA GLU A 110 4.91 -19.23 -34.00
C GLU A 110 5.12 -20.14 -32.77
N ASP A 111 4.45 -21.30 -32.74
CA ASP A 111 4.53 -22.29 -31.65
C ASP A 111 6.00 -22.60 -31.34
N THR A 112 6.49 -22.05 -30.22
CA THR A 112 7.64 -22.60 -29.53
C THR A 112 7.09 -23.70 -28.64
N ASP A 113 7.56 -24.94 -28.83
CA ASP A 113 7.19 -26.09 -27.99
C ASP A 113 7.36 -25.70 -26.52
N GLN A 114 6.23 -25.44 -25.83
CA GLN A 114 6.19 -25.26 -24.38
C GLN A 114 6.37 -26.64 -23.75
N ASP A 115 7.60 -26.98 -23.38
CA ASP A 115 7.99 -28.36 -23.04
C ASP A 115 7.67 -28.79 -21.60
N ARG A 116 7.02 -27.96 -20.76
CA ARG A 116 6.68 -28.39 -19.39
C ARG A 116 5.42 -27.72 -18.83
N ALA A 117 4.36 -28.51 -18.67
CA ALA A 117 3.24 -28.14 -17.80
C ALA A 117 3.74 -28.01 -16.34
N PRO A 118 3.25 -27.03 -15.57
CA PRO A 118 3.64 -26.85 -14.17
C PRO A 118 3.33 -28.12 -13.37
N THR A 119 4.21 -28.49 -12.46
CA THR A 119 3.97 -29.69 -11.65
C THR A 119 2.93 -29.41 -10.57
N THR A 120 2.26 -30.46 -10.08
CA THR A 120 1.34 -30.36 -8.94
C THR A 120 2.01 -29.71 -7.73
N TRP A 121 3.31 -29.98 -7.52
CA TRP A 121 4.07 -29.39 -6.42
C TRP A 121 4.33 -27.90 -6.60
N ASP A 122 4.64 -27.44 -7.81
CA ASP A 122 4.82 -26.01 -8.11
C ASP A 122 3.54 -25.23 -7.81
N TRP A 123 2.38 -25.82 -8.11
CA TRP A 123 1.07 -25.26 -7.76
C TRP A 123 0.87 -25.18 -6.23
N ILE A 124 1.20 -26.24 -5.49
CA ILE A 124 1.05 -26.26 -4.01
C ILE A 124 1.95 -25.19 -3.38
N GLN A 125 3.22 -25.11 -3.78
CA GLN A 125 4.16 -24.12 -3.23
C GLN A 125 3.74 -22.69 -3.55
N THR A 126 3.25 -22.45 -4.77
CA THR A 126 2.70 -21.15 -5.18
C THR A 126 1.46 -20.81 -4.35
N LEU A 127 0.56 -21.78 -4.13
CA LEU A 127 -0.63 -21.61 -3.31
C LEU A 127 -0.26 -21.24 -1.86
N TYR A 128 0.68 -21.95 -1.25
CA TYR A 128 1.11 -21.65 0.12
C TYR A 128 1.69 -20.24 0.23
N LEU A 129 2.56 -19.84 -0.70
CA LEU A 129 3.13 -18.50 -0.69
C LEU A 129 2.04 -17.42 -0.92
N CYS A 130 1.07 -17.66 -1.81
CA CYS A 130 -0.08 -16.78 -2.00
C CYS A 130 -1.03 -16.74 -0.79
N LEU A 131 -1.17 -17.82 -0.01
CA LEU A 131 -1.92 -17.80 1.26
C LEU A 131 -1.20 -16.93 2.28
N VAL A 132 0.12 -17.11 2.43
CA VAL A 132 0.93 -16.30 3.35
C VAL A 132 0.82 -14.80 3.00
N ALA A 133 0.83 -14.47 1.71
CA ALA A 133 0.77 -13.11 1.18
C ALA A 133 -0.64 -12.54 0.92
N ASP A 134 -1.72 -13.24 1.30
CA ASP A 134 -3.11 -12.81 1.03
C ASP A 134 -3.43 -12.58 -0.47
N LEU A 135 -2.79 -13.33 -1.37
CA LEU A 135 -2.98 -13.26 -2.83
C LEU A 135 -3.86 -14.39 -3.40
N HIS A 136 -4.23 -15.38 -2.59
CA HIS A 136 -4.91 -16.58 -3.11
C HIS A 136 -6.31 -16.30 -3.69
N GLU A 137 -7.09 -15.40 -3.08
CA GLU A 137 -8.44 -15.04 -3.56
C GLU A 137 -8.40 -14.30 -4.90
N GLU A 138 -7.52 -13.30 -5.04
CA GLU A 138 -7.36 -12.55 -6.31
C GLU A 138 -6.91 -13.44 -7.48
N ASN A 139 -6.25 -14.54 -7.15
CA ASN A 139 -5.69 -15.48 -8.10
C ASN A 139 -6.50 -16.78 -8.18
N GLU A 140 -7.68 -16.84 -7.56
CA GLU A 140 -8.57 -18.01 -7.51
C GLU A 140 -8.74 -18.63 -8.91
N GLY A 141 -9.10 -17.82 -9.90
CA GLY A 141 -9.36 -18.31 -11.27
C GLY A 141 -8.18 -19.07 -11.89
N ALA A 142 -6.93 -18.67 -11.59
CA ALA A 142 -5.74 -19.37 -12.04
C ALA A 142 -5.54 -20.69 -11.29
N PHE A 143 -5.67 -20.66 -9.96
CA PHE A 143 -5.57 -21.86 -9.14
C PHE A 143 -6.63 -22.90 -9.50
N LEU A 144 -7.88 -22.48 -9.70
CA LEU A 144 -9.01 -23.33 -10.12
C LEU A 144 -8.78 -23.97 -11.49
N THR A 145 -8.32 -23.18 -12.46
CA THR A 145 -8.06 -23.68 -13.82
C THR A 145 -7.04 -24.81 -13.79
N LEU A 146 -5.94 -24.61 -13.06
CA LEU A 146 -4.90 -25.62 -12.90
C LEU A 146 -5.38 -26.84 -12.10
N ALA A 147 -6.07 -26.61 -10.98
CA ALA A 147 -6.57 -27.68 -10.13
C ALA A 147 -7.54 -28.63 -10.86
N SER A 148 -8.27 -28.11 -11.86
CA SER A 148 -9.18 -28.92 -12.69
C SER A 148 -8.47 -29.99 -13.53
N THR A 149 -7.14 -29.86 -13.74
CA THR A 149 -6.33 -30.78 -14.54
C THR A 149 -5.67 -31.89 -13.73
N PHE A 150 -5.71 -31.82 -12.39
CA PHE A 150 -5.04 -32.78 -11.52
C PHE A 150 -5.69 -34.17 -11.55
N ASP A 151 -4.85 -35.20 -11.61
CA ASP A 151 -5.25 -36.61 -11.54
C ASP A 151 -5.93 -36.93 -10.20
N GLU A 152 -6.78 -37.97 -10.17
CA GLU A 152 -7.45 -38.41 -8.94
C GLU A 152 -6.47 -38.89 -7.85
N GLY A 153 -5.23 -39.25 -8.21
CA GLY A 153 -4.16 -39.59 -7.27
C GLY A 153 -3.51 -38.38 -6.59
N GLU A 154 -3.73 -37.15 -7.07
CA GLU A 154 -3.16 -35.91 -6.51
C GLU A 154 -3.99 -35.39 -5.33
N VAL A 155 -4.14 -36.24 -4.32
CA VAL A 155 -5.11 -36.05 -3.21
C VAL A 155 -4.88 -34.75 -2.46
N LEU A 156 -3.62 -34.40 -2.17
CA LEU A 156 -3.29 -33.18 -1.44
C LEU A 156 -3.71 -31.93 -2.21
N ALA A 157 -3.31 -31.81 -3.48
CA ALA A 157 -3.60 -30.63 -4.28
C ALA A 157 -5.10 -30.45 -4.52
N ARG A 158 -5.81 -31.54 -4.86
CA ARG A 158 -7.27 -31.52 -4.99
C ARG A 158 -7.96 -31.19 -3.67
N GLY A 159 -7.50 -31.79 -2.57
CA GLY A 159 -8.03 -31.54 -1.23
C GLY A 159 -7.88 -30.07 -0.81
N LEU A 160 -6.71 -29.48 -1.04
CA LEU A 160 -6.45 -28.05 -0.82
C LEU A 160 -7.35 -27.16 -1.69
N ALA A 161 -7.46 -27.48 -2.99
CA ALA A 161 -8.31 -26.73 -3.92
C ALA A 161 -9.78 -26.75 -3.48
N TYR A 162 -10.32 -27.91 -3.11
CA TYR A 162 -11.71 -28.01 -2.63
C TYR A 162 -11.93 -27.36 -1.26
N TYR A 163 -10.90 -27.36 -0.40
CA TYR A 163 -10.99 -26.72 0.91
C TYR A 163 -11.03 -25.19 0.80
N LEU A 164 -10.17 -24.61 -0.05
CA LEU A 164 -10.04 -23.16 -0.21
C LEU A 164 -11.07 -22.57 -1.18
N PHE A 165 -11.52 -23.35 -2.17
CA PHE A 165 -12.46 -22.91 -3.20
C PHE A 165 -13.70 -23.82 -3.24
N PRO A 166 -14.66 -23.65 -2.31
CA PRO A 166 -15.89 -24.45 -2.22
C PRO A 166 -16.75 -24.42 -3.51
N GLU A 167 -16.55 -23.41 -4.37
CA GLU A 167 -17.17 -23.20 -5.68
C GLU A 167 -16.97 -24.41 -6.61
N LEU A 168 -15.89 -25.18 -6.39
CA LEU A 168 -15.61 -26.44 -7.07
C LEU A 168 -16.64 -27.55 -6.77
N GLY A 169 -17.57 -27.32 -5.84
CA GLY A 169 -18.77 -28.13 -5.67
C GLY A 169 -18.64 -29.35 -4.76
N ALA A 170 -17.53 -29.48 -4.03
CA ALA A 170 -17.35 -30.55 -3.04
C ALA A 170 -17.73 -30.07 -1.64
N GLN A 171 -18.58 -30.83 -0.95
CA GLN A 171 -18.86 -30.55 0.47
C GLN A 171 -17.68 -31.00 1.34
N ARG A 172 -17.42 -30.28 2.44
CA ARG A 172 -16.33 -30.60 3.38
C ARG A 172 -16.27 -32.08 3.77
N ASP A 173 -17.40 -32.70 4.10
CA ASP A 173 -17.47 -34.11 4.48
C ASP A 173 -17.05 -35.06 3.35
N GLN A 174 -17.29 -34.67 2.09
CA GLN A 174 -16.85 -35.44 0.92
C GLN A 174 -15.33 -35.31 0.74
N VAL A 175 -14.78 -34.10 0.91
CA VAL A 175 -13.33 -33.87 0.86
C VAL A 175 -12.63 -34.61 2.00
N LEU A 176 -13.18 -34.56 3.22
CA LEU A 176 -12.69 -35.31 4.37
C LEU A 176 -12.66 -36.81 4.08
N GLY A 177 -13.75 -37.38 3.57
CA GLY A 177 -13.81 -38.82 3.23
C GLY A 177 -12.80 -39.22 2.14
N TYR A 178 -12.56 -38.34 1.15
CA TYR A 178 -11.55 -38.55 0.12
C TYR A 178 -10.12 -38.54 0.69
N VAL A 179 -9.79 -37.55 1.53
CA VAL A 179 -8.48 -37.45 2.20
C VAL A 179 -8.28 -38.61 3.20
N GLU A 180 -9.30 -38.95 3.98
CA GLU A 180 -9.26 -40.05 4.94
C GLU A 180 -9.01 -41.41 4.26
N ALA A 181 -9.67 -41.65 3.13
CA ALA A 181 -9.47 -42.87 2.34
C ALA A 181 -8.02 -42.99 1.83
N ALA A 182 -7.43 -41.87 1.38
CA ALA A 182 -6.04 -41.85 0.94
C ALA A 182 -5.04 -42.10 2.08
N VAL A 183 -5.20 -41.39 3.21
CA VAL A 183 -4.37 -41.55 4.41
C VAL A 183 -4.46 -43.00 4.94
N THR A 184 -5.66 -43.57 4.98
CA THR A 184 -5.89 -44.94 5.43
C THR A 184 -5.31 -45.97 4.45
N GLY A 185 -5.44 -45.72 3.14
CA GLY A 185 -4.86 -46.56 2.09
C GLY A 185 -3.33 -46.65 2.22
N MET A 186 -2.65 -45.49 2.28
CA MET A 186 -1.20 -45.42 2.48
C MET A 186 -0.76 -46.16 3.76
N ALA A 187 -1.47 -45.95 4.87
CA ALA A 187 -1.17 -46.63 6.13
C ALA A 187 -1.32 -48.16 6.03
N ASN A 188 -2.33 -48.66 5.30
CA ASN A 188 -2.52 -50.09 5.06
C ASN A 188 -1.42 -50.69 4.18
N ASP A 189 -0.90 -49.90 3.23
CA ASP A 189 0.21 -50.29 2.35
C ASP A 189 1.59 -50.12 3.02
N GLY A 190 1.63 -49.59 4.24
CA GLY A 190 2.85 -49.36 5.02
C GLY A 190 3.63 -48.10 4.59
N GLU A 191 2.99 -47.22 3.83
CA GLU A 191 3.53 -45.93 3.40
C GLU A 191 3.20 -44.84 4.42
N LEU A 192 4.12 -43.90 4.63
CA LEU A 192 3.89 -42.74 5.49
C LEU A 192 3.27 -41.61 4.67
N PRO A 193 2.05 -41.13 5.03
CA PRO A 193 1.45 -40.00 4.34
C PRO A 193 2.30 -38.73 4.46
N HIS A 194 2.24 -37.89 3.43
CA HIS A 194 2.90 -36.57 3.46
C HIS A 194 2.38 -35.72 4.64
N PRO A 195 3.25 -34.99 5.37
CA PRO A 195 2.83 -34.17 6.52
C PRO A 195 1.69 -33.19 6.21
N ASP A 196 1.71 -32.57 5.03
CA ASP A 196 0.64 -31.65 4.58
C ASP A 196 -0.71 -32.33 4.43
N LEU A 197 -0.74 -33.58 3.97
CA LEU A 197 -1.98 -34.33 3.81
C LEU A 197 -2.60 -34.63 5.19
N LEU A 198 -1.76 -34.93 6.17
CA LEU A 198 -2.21 -35.12 7.55
C LEU A 198 -2.68 -33.79 8.17
N GLN A 199 -1.99 -32.68 7.92
CA GLN A 199 -2.38 -31.37 8.43
C GLN A 199 -3.73 -30.91 7.83
N LEU A 200 -3.94 -31.15 6.54
CA LEU A 200 -5.21 -30.94 5.85
C LEU A 200 -6.32 -31.84 6.41
N TYR A 201 -6.02 -33.11 6.71
CA TYR A 201 -6.97 -34.00 7.37
C TYR A 201 -7.44 -33.44 8.72
N ALA A 202 -6.53 -32.94 9.54
CA ALA A 202 -6.85 -32.34 10.84
C ALA A 202 -7.69 -31.05 10.70
N LEU A 203 -7.40 -30.21 9.69
CA LEU A 203 -8.27 -29.08 9.34
C LEU A 203 -9.66 -29.57 8.99
N LEU A 204 -9.80 -30.45 7.99
CA LEU A 204 -11.07 -30.94 7.49
C LEU A 204 -11.92 -31.60 8.59
N SER A 205 -11.30 -32.36 9.49
CA SER A 205 -11.97 -33.00 10.63
C SER A 205 -12.34 -32.05 11.78
N ARG A 206 -11.85 -30.80 11.74
CA ARG A 206 -12.00 -29.78 12.78
C ARG A 206 -11.44 -30.20 14.14
N ASP A 207 -10.37 -30.97 14.12
CA ASP A 207 -9.65 -31.36 15.33
C ASP A 207 -8.53 -30.36 15.61
N GLU A 208 -8.89 -29.26 16.30
CA GLU A 208 -7.97 -28.17 16.65
C GLU A 208 -6.79 -28.67 17.51
N GLU A 209 -7.04 -29.60 18.45
CA GLU A 209 -5.99 -30.14 19.33
C GLU A 209 -4.99 -30.98 18.53
N LEU A 210 -5.49 -31.87 17.65
CA LEU A 210 -4.64 -32.66 16.75
C LEU A 210 -3.83 -31.77 15.82
N PHE A 211 -4.49 -30.77 15.20
CA PHE A 211 -3.86 -29.84 14.27
C PHE A 211 -2.64 -29.15 14.90
N TRP A 212 -2.81 -28.51 16.07
CA TRP A 212 -1.72 -27.77 16.71
C TRP A 212 -0.65 -28.67 17.29
N LYS A 213 -1.01 -29.88 17.73
CA LYS A 213 -0.03 -30.89 18.14
C LYS A 213 0.85 -31.34 16.97
N MET A 214 0.27 -31.52 15.80
CA MET A 214 1.03 -31.87 14.59
C MET A 214 1.86 -30.71 14.09
N MET A 215 1.33 -29.48 14.11
CA MET A 215 2.07 -28.27 13.78
C MET A 215 3.32 -28.12 14.65
N ALA A 216 3.20 -28.34 15.97
CA ALA A 216 4.34 -28.31 16.87
C ALA A 216 5.42 -29.33 16.50
N ALA A 217 5.03 -30.58 16.21
CA ALA A 217 5.96 -31.63 15.79
C ALA A 217 6.63 -31.32 14.44
N ARG A 218 5.90 -30.70 13.51
CA ARG A 218 6.44 -30.24 12.22
C ARG A 218 7.49 -29.15 12.42
N LEU A 219 7.22 -28.14 13.23
CA LEU A 219 8.17 -27.06 13.52
C LEU A 219 9.43 -27.56 14.25
N GLU A 220 9.28 -28.53 15.16
CA GLU A 220 10.43 -29.18 15.80
C GLU A 220 11.26 -29.98 14.78
N ALA A 221 10.61 -30.76 13.91
CA ALA A 221 11.28 -31.50 12.85
C ALA A 221 11.95 -30.57 11.83
N HIS A 222 11.30 -29.44 11.48
CA HIS A 222 11.87 -28.41 10.63
C HIS A 222 13.14 -27.84 11.24
N ARG A 223 13.11 -27.40 12.51
CA ARG A 223 14.30 -26.94 13.23
C ARG A 223 15.44 -27.97 13.21
N ASP A 224 15.12 -29.24 13.45
CA ASP A 224 16.13 -30.29 13.59
C ASP A 224 16.68 -30.76 12.22
N SER A 225 15.98 -30.48 11.12
CA SER A 225 16.36 -30.87 9.76
C SER A 225 16.82 -29.69 8.88
N ALA A 226 16.62 -28.46 9.34
CA ALA A 226 16.87 -27.26 8.56
C ALA A 226 18.34 -27.15 8.14
N PRO A 227 18.60 -26.83 6.86
CA PRO A 227 19.96 -26.58 6.40
C PRO A 227 20.43 -25.18 6.87
N ASP A 228 21.58 -25.11 7.56
CA ASP A 228 22.25 -23.87 8.04
C ASP A 228 22.64 -22.84 6.95
N VAL A 229 22.16 -22.99 5.71
CA VAL A 229 22.71 -22.32 4.52
C VAL A 229 21.81 -21.20 4.00
N SER A 230 20.49 -21.34 4.06
CA SER A 230 19.57 -20.44 3.33
C SER A 230 18.58 -19.78 4.29
N PRO A 231 18.60 -18.44 4.40
CA PRO A 231 17.74 -17.72 5.33
C PRO A 231 16.24 -17.92 5.10
N ARG A 232 15.78 -18.24 3.88
CA ARG A 232 14.35 -18.49 3.60
C ARG A 232 13.72 -19.56 4.50
N PHE A 233 14.50 -20.53 4.98
CA PHE A 233 14.00 -21.59 5.87
C PHE A 233 13.70 -21.09 7.30
N LEU A 234 14.09 -19.86 7.65
CA LEU A 234 13.62 -19.21 8.88
C LEU A 234 12.13 -18.87 8.83
N LEU A 235 11.52 -18.90 7.63
CA LEU A 235 10.10 -18.70 7.38
C LEU A 235 9.54 -19.92 6.60
N PRO A 236 9.17 -21.00 7.30
CA PRO A 236 8.60 -22.17 6.66
C PRO A 236 7.21 -21.87 6.09
N ILE A 237 7.16 -21.60 4.78
CA ILE A 237 5.97 -21.10 4.09
C ILE A 237 4.80 -22.08 4.17
N ASP A 238 5.07 -23.38 4.14
CA ASP A 238 4.07 -24.44 4.31
C ASP A 238 3.45 -24.44 5.71
N GLU A 239 4.27 -24.42 6.78
CA GLU A 239 3.75 -24.32 8.14
C GLU A 239 2.98 -23.01 8.39
N ILE A 240 3.47 -21.89 7.88
CA ILE A 240 2.79 -20.59 7.97
C ILE A 240 1.46 -20.63 7.22
N ALA A 241 1.41 -21.21 6.01
CA ALA A 241 0.16 -21.32 5.24
C ALA A 241 -0.90 -22.17 5.95
N PHE A 242 -0.51 -23.30 6.56
CA PHE A 242 -1.44 -24.09 7.37
C PHE A 242 -1.91 -23.35 8.62
N ALA A 243 -1.01 -22.66 9.33
CA ALA A 243 -1.39 -21.82 10.46
C ALA A 243 -2.34 -20.69 10.04
N ALA A 244 -2.10 -20.06 8.89
CA ALA A 244 -2.97 -19.06 8.31
C ALA A 244 -4.36 -19.62 7.98
N MET A 245 -4.46 -20.82 7.40
CA MET A 245 -5.76 -21.48 7.18
C MET A 245 -6.49 -21.74 8.51
N ALA A 246 -5.81 -22.24 9.54
CA ALA A 246 -6.42 -22.47 10.85
C ALA A 246 -6.93 -21.17 11.51
N VAL A 247 -6.13 -20.10 11.46
CA VAL A 247 -6.47 -18.83 12.13
C VAL A 247 -7.48 -18.02 11.32
N ARG A 248 -7.25 -17.84 10.01
CA ARG A 248 -8.06 -16.96 9.15
C ARG A 248 -9.36 -17.63 8.70
N MET A 249 -9.33 -18.93 8.36
CA MET A 249 -10.49 -19.63 7.79
C MET A 249 -11.32 -20.37 8.85
N GLU A 250 -10.68 -20.99 9.84
CA GLU A 250 -11.41 -21.70 10.91
C GLU A 250 -11.62 -20.86 12.17
N GLY A 251 -10.96 -19.69 12.29
CA GLY A 251 -11.07 -18.80 13.45
C GLY A 251 -10.42 -19.36 14.72
N TRP A 252 -9.47 -20.29 14.60
CA TRP A 252 -8.79 -20.90 15.74
C TRP A 252 -7.76 -19.96 16.35
N GLY A 253 -7.53 -20.09 17.66
CA GLY A 253 -6.43 -19.38 18.32
C GLY A 253 -5.10 -20.10 18.07
N GLN A 254 -4.00 -19.37 17.92
CA GLN A 254 -2.65 -19.96 17.89
C GLN A 254 -2.15 -20.20 19.32
N PRO A 255 -2.05 -21.46 19.81
CA PRO A 255 -1.70 -21.76 21.20
C PRO A 255 -0.18 -21.84 21.45
N LEU A 256 0.62 -21.72 20.39
CA LEU A 256 2.07 -21.88 20.42
C LEU A 256 2.77 -20.57 20.03
N GLU A 257 3.76 -20.21 20.83
CA GLU A 257 4.68 -19.12 20.54
C GLU A 257 5.81 -19.73 19.71
N SER A 258 5.94 -19.31 18.46
CA SER A 258 7.02 -19.77 17.61
C SER A 258 7.50 -18.60 16.80
N ASP A 259 8.80 -18.37 16.83
CA ASP A 259 9.38 -17.39 15.94
C ASP A 259 9.11 -17.86 14.48
N TYR A 260 9.06 -19.16 14.14
CA TYR A 260 8.68 -19.62 12.78
C TYR A 260 7.25 -19.24 12.33
N LEU A 261 6.36 -18.85 13.25
CA LEU A 261 4.98 -18.46 12.94
C LEU A 261 4.74 -16.98 13.33
N PRO A 262 5.28 -16.01 12.58
CA PRO A 262 5.03 -14.61 12.84
C PRO A 262 3.54 -14.30 12.80
N HIS A 263 3.03 -13.63 13.83
CA HIS A 263 1.59 -13.35 13.94
C HIS A 263 1.06 -12.57 12.75
N ARG A 264 1.85 -11.63 12.20
CA ARG A 264 1.51 -10.89 10.97
C ARG A 264 1.19 -11.81 9.79
N LEU A 265 2.06 -12.81 9.56
CA LEU A 265 1.90 -13.75 8.46
C LEU A 265 0.84 -14.82 8.73
N VAL A 266 0.44 -15.06 9.99
CA VAL A 266 -0.61 -16.02 10.32
C VAL A 266 -1.99 -15.34 10.31
N ALA A 267 -2.11 -14.14 10.88
CA ALA A 267 -3.38 -13.41 10.98
C ALA A 267 -3.72 -12.59 9.71
N GLY A 268 -2.74 -12.31 8.85
CA GLY A 268 -2.90 -11.47 7.66
C GLY A 268 -2.85 -9.98 7.98
N GLU A 269 -2.77 -9.13 6.95
CA GLU A 269 -2.61 -7.67 7.12
C GLU A 269 -3.79 -7.04 7.88
N GLN A 270 -5.02 -7.49 7.60
CA GLN A 270 -6.23 -6.99 8.29
C GLN A 270 -6.28 -7.38 9.77
N GLY A 271 -5.64 -8.49 10.14
CA GLY A 271 -5.58 -8.98 11.53
C GLY A 271 -4.38 -8.45 12.32
N TRP A 272 -3.32 -8.01 11.65
CA TRP A 272 -2.05 -7.61 12.28
C TRP A 272 -2.12 -6.25 12.98
N ARG A 273 -2.75 -5.25 12.36
CA ARG A 273 -2.89 -3.90 12.92
C ARG A 273 -4.36 -3.51 12.96
N GLY A 274 -4.99 -3.78 14.09
CA GLY A 274 -6.31 -3.24 14.38
C GLY A 274 -6.26 -1.71 14.35
N LEU A 275 -7.09 -1.09 13.51
CA LEU A 275 -7.31 0.36 13.54
C LEU A 275 -7.75 0.77 14.94
N ARG A 276 -7.23 1.90 15.44
CA ARG A 276 -7.63 2.45 16.73
C ARG A 276 -9.04 3.02 16.70
N VAL A 277 -9.59 3.25 15.50
CA VAL A 277 -10.94 3.76 15.28
C VAL A 277 -11.45 3.37 13.89
N GLY A 278 -12.72 2.96 13.81
CA GLY A 278 -13.43 2.74 12.56
C GLY A 278 -14.03 4.02 11.97
N ALA A 279 -14.72 3.91 10.83
CA ALA A 279 -15.37 5.06 10.19
C ALA A 279 -16.33 5.79 11.15
N TYR A 280 -16.33 7.12 11.08
CA TYR A 280 -17.22 7.98 11.88
C TYR A 280 -17.17 7.73 13.40
N GLY A 281 -16.00 7.39 13.92
CA GLY A 281 -15.77 7.22 15.35
C GLY A 281 -16.23 5.87 15.90
N ALA A 282 -16.53 4.89 15.05
CA ALA A 282 -16.88 3.53 15.45
C ALA A 282 -15.69 2.83 16.15
N ASP A 283 -15.99 1.91 17.06
CA ASP A 283 -15.02 0.94 17.63
C ASP A 283 -13.72 1.54 18.16
N LYS A 284 -13.77 2.74 18.77
CA LYS A 284 -12.57 3.39 19.34
C LYS A 284 -11.88 2.47 20.35
N ASP A 285 -10.59 2.25 20.16
CA ASP A 285 -9.76 1.50 21.09
C ASP A 285 -9.72 2.20 22.47
N PRO A 286 -10.27 1.58 23.53
CA PRO A 286 -10.22 2.14 24.88
C PRO A 286 -8.80 2.32 25.42
N GLY A 287 -7.83 1.53 24.94
CA GLY A 287 -6.41 1.64 25.26
C GLY A 287 -5.83 2.94 24.72
N ALA A 288 -5.97 3.16 23.41
CA ALA A 288 -5.51 4.38 22.75
C ALA A 288 -6.20 5.65 23.29
N LEU A 289 -7.50 5.60 23.59
CA LEU A 289 -8.21 6.71 24.25
C LEU A 289 -7.61 7.07 25.62
N ARG A 290 -7.18 6.07 26.38
CA ARG A 290 -6.51 6.32 27.67
C ARG A 290 -5.17 7.02 27.48
N VAL A 291 -4.38 6.60 26.48
CA VAL A 291 -3.10 7.25 26.15
C VAL A 291 -3.34 8.70 25.73
N LEU A 292 -4.32 8.93 24.83
CA LEU A 292 -4.71 10.27 24.36
C LEU A 292 -5.18 11.18 25.51
N SER A 293 -5.87 10.62 26.51
CA SER A 293 -6.29 11.40 27.69
C SER A 293 -5.13 11.82 28.61
N GLN A 294 -3.99 11.15 28.50
CA GLN A 294 -2.80 11.38 29.34
C GLN A 294 -1.75 12.28 28.68
N GLY A 295 -1.88 12.55 27.38
CA GLY A 295 -0.92 13.33 26.60
C GLY A 295 -1.16 13.15 25.10
N ALA A 296 -0.14 13.42 24.30
CA ALA A 296 -0.23 13.21 22.86
C ALA A 296 0.07 11.75 22.47
N LEU A 297 -0.55 11.29 21.38
CA LEU A 297 -0.11 10.08 20.71
C LEU A 297 1.19 10.39 19.98
N LYS A 298 2.24 9.61 20.24
CA LYS A 298 3.55 9.84 19.62
C LYS A 298 3.73 8.91 18.43
N VAL A 299 3.99 9.47 17.24
CA VAL A 299 4.37 8.72 16.04
C VAL A 299 5.73 9.20 15.56
N GLU A 300 6.73 8.34 15.68
CA GLU A 300 8.11 8.67 15.28
C GLU A 300 8.30 8.54 13.77
N ARG A 301 8.99 9.53 13.18
CA ARG A 301 9.43 9.47 11.79
C ARG A 301 10.70 8.62 11.70
N SER A 302 10.53 7.38 11.25
CA SER A 302 11.64 6.44 11.07
C SER A 302 12.19 6.54 9.65
N VAL A 303 12.91 7.63 9.35
CA VAL A 303 13.53 7.83 8.04
C VAL A 303 15.02 8.08 8.17
N THR A 304 15.81 7.40 7.35
CA THR A 304 17.25 7.63 7.23
C THR A 304 17.49 9.00 6.62
N VAL A 305 18.01 9.93 7.44
CA VAL A 305 18.38 11.28 7.00
C VAL A 305 19.48 11.18 5.94
N PRO A 306 19.26 11.66 4.71
CA PRO A 306 20.27 11.59 3.67
C PRO A 306 21.56 12.32 4.05
N GLY A 307 22.71 11.74 3.70
CA GLY A 307 23.99 12.41 3.89
C GLY A 307 24.08 13.69 3.05
N ARG A 308 24.58 14.79 3.64
CA ARG A 308 24.73 16.11 3.00
C ARG A 308 23.40 16.77 2.58
N ILE A 309 22.37 16.71 3.44
CA ILE A 309 21.09 17.43 3.26
C ILE A 309 21.29 18.89 2.81
N ASP A 310 22.25 19.61 3.38
CA ASP A 310 22.50 21.01 3.00
C ASP A 310 22.78 21.17 1.50
N ARG A 311 23.55 20.26 0.90
CA ARG A 311 23.84 20.28 -0.54
C ARG A 311 22.63 19.91 -1.40
N ILE A 312 21.77 19.04 -0.88
CA ILE A 312 20.51 18.67 -1.55
C ILE A 312 19.60 19.90 -1.55
N LEU A 313 19.45 20.56 -0.41
CA LEU A 313 18.67 21.80 -0.28
C LEU A 313 19.22 22.92 -1.15
N GLU A 314 20.54 23.14 -1.19
CA GLU A 314 21.17 24.12 -2.10
C GLU A 314 20.83 23.84 -3.58
N ARG A 315 20.83 22.57 -3.99
CA ARG A 315 20.45 22.19 -5.36
C ARG A 315 18.97 22.43 -5.63
N LEU A 316 18.09 22.07 -4.70
CA LEU A 316 16.65 22.30 -4.84
C LEU A 316 16.30 23.79 -4.84
N ASP A 317 16.97 24.61 -4.02
CA ASP A 317 16.85 26.06 -4.03
C ASP A 317 17.31 26.65 -5.39
N SER A 318 18.38 26.11 -5.97
CA SER A 318 18.89 26.53 -7.29
C SER A 318 17.91 26.14 -8.40
N HIS A 319 17.38 24.92 -8.37
CA HIS A 319 16.39 24.43 -9.34
C HIS A 319 15.07 25.20 -9.27
N SER A 320 14.61 25.56 -8.07
CA SER A 320 13.44 26.44 -7.88
C SER A 320 13.63 27.80 -8.58
N ALA A 321 14.81 28.41 -8.45
CA ALA A 321 15.14 29.66 -9.13
C ALA A 321 15.19 29.49 -10.66
N GLU A 322 15.81 28.41 -11.15
CA GLU A 322 15.88 28.07 -12.58
C GLU A 322 14.48 27.85 -13.18
N ASN A 323 13.62 27.06 -12.53
CA ASN A 323 12.24 26.81 -12.96
C ASN A 323 11.43 28.11 -13.10
N LEU A 324 11.60 29.04 -12.17
CA LEU A 324 10.95 30.35 -12.23
C LEU A 324 11.49 31.22 -13.39
N GLU A 325 12.78 31.13 -13.70
CA GLU A 325 13.39 31.83 -14.84
C GLU A 325 12.97 31.21 -16.18
N ASP A 326 12.89 29.89 -16.29
CA ASP A 326 12.50 29.16 -17.49
C ASP A 326 11.07 29.51 -17.92
N ILE A 327 10.15 29.53 -16.96
CA ILE A 327 8.76 29.95 -17.21
C ILE A 327 8.69 31.42 -17.65
N ARG A 328 9.52 32.30 -17.08
CA ARG A 328 9.57 33.73 -17.50
C ARG A 328 10.16 33.91 -18.90
N GLY A 329 11.14 33.09 -19.29
CA GLY A 329 11.82 33.19 -20.58
C GLY A 329 10.97 32.72 -21.77
N SER A 330 9.96 31.89 -21.51
CA SER A 330 8.93 31.36 -22.41
C SER A 330 9.37 31.02 -23.85
N ALA A 331 9.94 29.82 -23.98
CA ALA A 331 9.98 29.04 -25.24
C ALA A 331 9.21 27.71 -25.09
N LEU A 332 8.27 27.63 -24.15
CA LEU A 332 7.51 26.42 -23.86
C LEU A 332 6.40 26.22 -24.89
N VAL A 333 6.25 24.98 -25.36
CA VAL A 333 5.13 24.58 -26.23
C VAL A 333 3.86 24.59 -25.37
N PRO A 334 2.78 25.31 -25.77
CA PRO A 334 1.57 25.42 -24.96
C PRO A 334 0.98 24.08 -24.48
N ASP A 335 1.07 23.04 -25.31
CA ASP A 335 0.55 21.70 -24.98
C ASP A 335 1.33 20.98 -23.85
N MET A 336 2.58 21.39 -23.59
CA MET A 336 3.42 20.84 -22.52
C MET A 336 3.30 21.64 -21.22
N LEU A 337 2.75 22.86 -21.28
CA LEU A 337 2.74 23.79 -20.16
C LEU A 337 2.09 23.21 -18.89
N PRO A 338 0.92 22.53 -18.95
CA PRO A 338 0.32 21.95 -17.75
C PRO A 338 1.24 20.94 -17.07
N GLY A 339 1.85 20.03 -17.85
CA GLY A 339 2.79 19.02 -17.32
C GLY A 339 4.07 19.62 -16.74
N GLU A 340 4.61 20.68 -17.35
CA GLU A 340 5.77 21.42 -16.82
C GLU A 340 5.43 22.06 -15.45
N LEU A 341 4.28 22.73 -15.36
CA LEU A 341 3.82 23.34 -14.11
C LEU A 341 3.59 22.31 -13.01
N GLN A 342 3.01 21.15 -13.33
CA GLN A 342 2.86 20.05 -12.35
C GLN A 342 4.22 19.56 -11.85
N ARG A 343 5.20 19.36 -12.74
CA ARG A 343 6.55 18.93 -12.35
C ARG A 343 7.28 19.95 -11.47
N HIS A 344 7.17 21.23 -11.79
CA HIS A 344 7.74 22.28 -10.94
C HIS A 344 7.08 22.33 -9.57
N ALA A 345 5.78 22.02 -9.47
CA ALA A 345 5.13 21.86 -8.17
C ALA A 345 5.68 20.66 -7.39
N GLU A 346 5.93 19.53 -8.05
CA GLU A 346 6.57 18.34 -7.45
C GLU A 346 7.98 18.65 -6.92
N ASP A 347 8.79 19.43 -7.66
CA ASP A 347 10.11 19.88 -7.21
C ASP A 347 10.03 20.74 -5.93
N GLU A 348 9.03 21.63 -5.84
CA GLU A 348 8.80 22.44 -4.64
C GLU A 348 8.31 21.60 -3.46
N ILE A 349 7.48 20.58 -3.69
CA ILE A 349 7.11 19.64 -2.62
C ILE A 349 8.29 18.82 -2.14
N ARG A 350 9.15 18.36 -3.04
CA ARG A 350 10.41 17.72 -2.68
C ARG A 350 11.28 18.66 -1.84
N ARG A 351 11.40 19.94 -2.23
CA ARG A 351 12.09 20.97 -1.44
C ARG A 351 11.49 21.15 -0.04
N PHE A 352 10.15 21.16 0.08
CA PHE A 352 9.46 21.19 1.37
C PHE A 352 9.76 19.95 2.22
N GLN A 353 9.64 18.75 1.66
CA GLN A 353 9.89 17.48 2.34
C GLN A 353 11.33 17.41 2.89
N TYR A 354 12.34 17.75 2.10
CA TYR A 354 13.74 17.82 2.57
C TYR A 354 13.95 18.92 3.63
N SER A 355 13.28 20.06 3.49
CA SER A 355 13.35 21.14 4.49
C SER A 355 12.75 20.73 5.83
N SER A 356 11.75 19.84 5.83
CA SER A 356 11.13 19.27 7.04
C SER A 356 12.06 18.28 7.77
N LEU A 357 13.06 17.71 7.10
CA LEU A 357 14.08 16.87 7.73
C LEU A 357 15.13 17.72 8.46
N ALA A 358 15.54 18.82 7.84
CA ALA A 358 16.59 19.70 8.36
C ALA A 358 16.16 20.47 9.62
N ASP A 359 14.87 20.83 9.70
CA ASP A 359 14.30 21.56 10.83
C ASP A 359 12.93 20.97 11.20
N THR A 360 12.93 20.12 12.23
CA THR A 360 11.73 19.42 12.71
C THR A 360 10.86 20.27 13.63
N GLN A 361 11.36 21.41 14.13
CA GLN A 361 10.71 22.09 15.26
C GLN A 361 10.31 23.55 15.04
N GLU A 362 10.69 24.29 13.98
CA GLU A 362 10.16 25.65 13.87
C GLU A 362 10.14 26.28 12.46
N ARG A 363 8.92 26.66 12.02
CA ARG A 363 8.56 27.82 11.18
C ARG A 363 9.55 28.25 10.08
N HIS A 364 10.23 27.30 9.44
CA HIS A 364 11.25 27.66 8.49
C HIS A 364 10.58 28.35 7.30
N PRO A 365 10.88 29.63 6.99
CA PRO A 365 10.17 30.37 5.96
C PRO A 365 10.25 29.68 4.59
N ARG A 366 11.33 28.91 4.33
CA ARG A 366 11.46 28.10 3.12
C ARG A 366 10.42 26.97 2.99
N GLN A 367 9.94 26.40 4.09
CA GLN A 367 8.88 25.37 4.03
C GLN A 367 7.58 25.99 3.51
N LEU A 368 7.17 27.15 4.04
CA LEU A 368 5.98 27.86 3.59
C LEU A 368 6.13 28.45 2.19
N GLU A 369 7.33 28.94 1.85
CA GLU A 369 7.66 29.42 0.51
C GLU A 369 7.49 28.29 -0.52
N ALA A 370 8.08 27.13 -0.27
CA ALA A 370 7.98 25.97 -1.16
C ALA A 370 6.52 25.50 -1.33
N LEU A 371 5.75 25.40 -0.24
CA LEU A 371 4.31 25.09 -0.31
C LEU A 371 3.53 26.14 -1.09
N THR A 372 3.88 27.42 -0.95
CA THR A 372 3.26 28.51 -1.70
C THR A 372 3.55 28.38 -3.19
N HIS A 373 4.80 28.15 -3.58
CA HIS A 373 5.17 27.94 -4.98
C HIS A 373 4.48 26.70 -5.57
N ALA A 374 4.48 25.56 -4.86
CA ALA A 374 3.79 24.35 -5.31
C ALA A 374 2.29 24.61 -5.56
N SER A 375 1.63 25.32 -4.65
CA SER A 375 0.22 25.69 -4.80
C SER A 375 -0.01 26.69 -5.94
N GLN A 376 0.91 27.63 -6.17
CA GLN A 376 0.84 28.56 -7.29
C GLN A 376 1.00 27.84 -8.64
N TYR A 377 1.98 26.94 -8.78
CA TYR A 377 2.20 26.17 -10.00
C TYR A 377 1.03 25.26 -10.35
N THR A 378 0.49 24.54 -9.37
CA THR A 378 -0.69 23.68 -9.61
C THR A 378 -1.94 24.49 -9.96
N ALA A 379 -2.21 25.60 -9.26
CA ALA A 379 -3.31 26.50 -9.63
C ALA A 379 -3.12 27.12 -11.02
N ALA A 380 -1.87 27.43 -11.40
CA ALA A 380 -1.52 27.93 -12.72
C ALA A 380 -1.89 26.94 -13.82
N ALA A 381 -1.59 25.65 -13.63
CA ALA A 381 -1.90 24.59 -14.60
C ALA A 381 -3.40 24.47 -14.86
N PHE A 382 -4.22 24.51 -13.81
CA PHE A 382 -5.69 24.48 -13.95
C PHE A 382 -6.24 25.76 -14.59
N THR A 383 -5.67 26.91 -14.23
CA THR A 383 -6.11 28.20 -14.81
C THR A 383 -5.74 28.30 -16.29
N SER A 384 -4.56 27.82 -16.71
CA SER A 384 -4.15 27.85 -18.12
C SER A 384 -5.04 26.98 -19.01
N VAL A 385 -5.58 25.88 -18.49
CA VAL A 385 -6.48 24.97 -19.23
C VAL A 385 -7.93 25.47 -19.26
N THR A 386 -8.38 26.14 -18.20
CA THR A 386 -9.77 26.59 -18.06
C THR A 386 -10.03 28.02 -18.55
N SER A 387 -8.98 28.79 -18.79
CA SER A 387 -9.10 30.15 -19.31
C SER A 387 -9.66 30.18 -20.72
N VAL A 388 -10.52 31.17 -20.98
CA VAL A 388 -11.04 31.50 -22.31
C VAL A 388 -10.10 32.48 -23.03
N GLU A 389 -9.17 33.09 -22.30
CA GLU A 389 -8.20 34.06 -22.83
C GLU A 389 -6.96 33.36 -23.42
N ASP A 390 -6.39 33.94 -24.48
CA ASP A 390 -5.17 33.44 -25.11
C ASP A 390 -3.95 33.46 -24.17
N THR A 391 -3.97 34.35 -23.17
CA THR A 391 -2.92 34.49 -22.14
C THR A 391 -3.54 34.79 -20.78
N VAL A 392 -2.97 34.25 -19.70
CA VAL A 392 -3.39 34.43 -18.32
C VAL A 392 -2.24 34.98 -17.48
N GLU A 393 -2.51 36.01 -16.69
CA GLU A 393 -1.56 36.55 -15.71
C GLU A 393 -1.66 35.79 -14.39
N ILE A 394 -0.56 35.16 -13.97
CA ILE A 394 -0.53 34.29 -12.78
C ILE A 394 0.59 34.72 -11.84
N PRO A 395 0.31 34.89 -10.53
CA PRO A 395 1.35 35.12 -9.54
C PRO A 395 2.19 33.84 -9.31
N LEU A 396 3.47 33.91 -9.64
CA LEU A 396 4.48 32.89 -9.37
C LEU A 396 5.62 33.52 -8.57
N GLY A 397 5.74 33.13 -7.30
CA GLY A 397 6.66 33.73 -6.33
C GLY A 397 6.39 35.24 -6.15
N PRO A 398 7.43 36.09 -6.16
CA PRO A 398 7.28 37.55 -6.04
C PRO A 398 6.86 38.25 -7.35
N THR A 399 6.54 37.50 -8.40
CA THR A 399 6.30 38.03 -9.74
C THR A 399 4.99 37.56 -10.35
N THR A 400 4.44 38.35 -11.28
CA THR A 400 3.34 37.93 -12.14
C THR A 400 3.92 37.52 -13.49
N VAL A 401 3.52 36.34 -13.99
CA VAL A 401 3.95 35.82 -15.30
C VAL A 401 2.74 35.67 -16.21
N SER A 402 2.93 36.03 -17.48
CA SER A 402 1.94 35.85 -18.55
C SER A 402 2.13 34.47 -19.18
N LEU A 403 1.16 33.58 -19.02
CA LEU A 403 1.18 32.22 -19.56
C LEU A 403 0.17 32.06 -20.69
N PRO A 404 0.48 31.31 -21.77
CA PRO A 404 -0.51 31.03 -22.81
C PRO A 404 -1.63 30.12 -22.27
N GLY A 405 -2.83 30.26 -22.83
CA GLY A 405 -3.88 29.25 -22.69
C GLY A 405 -3.40 27.90 -23.25
N ALA A 406 -3.72 26.82 -22.55
CA ALA A 406 -3.30 25.46 -22.91
C ALA A 406 -4.52 24.58 -23.17
N ALA A 407 -4.36 23.58 -24.04
CA ALA A 407 -5.38 22.54 -24.19
C ALA A 407 -5.39 21.63 -22.97
N SER A 408 -6.57 21.11 -22.61
CA SER A 408 -6.66 20.05 -21.60
C SER A 408 -5.90 18.82 -22.08
N ASN A 409 -5.05 18.28 -21.23
CA ASN A 409 -4.30 17.06 -21.46
C ASN A 409 -4.43 16.12 -20.24
N GLY A 410 -3.71 15.00 -20.24
CA GLY A 410 -3.74 14.04 -19.12
C GLY A 410 -3.21 14.58 -17.79
N ASP A 411 -2.49 15.71 -17.79
CA ASP A 411 -1.83 16.29 -16.61
C ASP A 411 -2.79 17.09 -15.72
N THR A 412 -3.94 17.52 -16.26
CA THR A 412 -5.03 18.19 -15.52
C THR A 412 -6.24 17.26 -15.44
N ASN A 413 -6.25 16.38 -14.45
CA ASN A 413 -7.33 15.43 -14.16
C ASN A 413 -7.83 15.62 -12.71
N GLU A 414 -8.93 14.96 -12.32
CA GLU A 414 -9.47 15.09 -10.95
C GLU A 414 -8.48 14.64 -9.84
N GLY A 415 -7.58 13.70 -10.16
CA GLY A 415 -6.51 13.29 -9.25
C GLY A 415 -5.52 14.44 -8.99
N THR A 416 -5.03 15.07 -10.06
CA THR A 416 -4.11 16.23 -9.94
C THR A 416 -4.81 17.46 -9.36
N ARG A 417 -6.14 17.60 -9.54
CA ARG A 417 -6.94 18.64 -8.87
C ARG A 417 -7.00 18.43 -7.37
N THR A 418 -7.16 17.18 -6.93
CA THR A 418 -7.16 16.83 -5.50
C THR A 418 -5.81 17.21 -4.87
N VAL A 419 -4.70 16.91 -5.54
CA VAL A 419 -3.35 17.29 -5.12
C VAL A 419 -3.18 18.83 -5.08
N ALA A 420 -3.68 19.56 -6.08
CA ALA A 420 -3.65 21.02 -6.09
C ALA A 420 -4.42 21.63 -4.90
N ILE A 421 -5.54 21.01 -4.52
CA ILE A 421 -6.33 21.39 -3.34
C ILE A 421 -5.54 21.13 -2.06
N GLU A 422 -4.89 19.97 -1.93
CA GLU A 422 -4.01 19.68 -0.81
C GLU A 422 -2.93 20.77 -0.68
N TYR A 423 -2.28 21.16 -1.77
CA TYR A 423 -1.25 22.22 -1.75
C TYR A 423 -1.83 23.60 -1.41
N ALA A 424 -3.05 23.92 -1.86
CA ALA A 424 -3.75 25.14 -1.48
C ALA A 424 -4.04 25.20 0.03
N VAL A 425 -4.45 24.07 0.62
CA VAL A 425 -4.65 23.94 2.07
C VAL A 425 -3.32 24.08 2.83
N LEU A 426 -2.28 23.37 2.40
CA LEU A 426 -0.96 23.39 3.03
C LEU A 426 -0.31 24.78 2.98
N SER A 427 -0.51 25.52 1.89
CA SER A 427 -0.03 26.89 1.73
C SER A 427 -0.92 27.96 2.38
N GLY A 428 -2.02 27.56 3.06
CA GLY A 428 -2.93 28.49 3.72
C GLY A 428 -3.69 29.42 2.77
N SER A 429 -3.77 29.10 1.46
CA SER A 429 -4.30 30.00 0.45
C SER A 429 -5.76 29.74 0.12
N ARG A 430 -6.64 30.47 0.81
CA ARG A 430 -8.10 30.47 0.57
C ARG A 430 -8.48 30.82 -0.87
N GLU A 431 -7.82 31.79 -1.49
CA GLU A 431 -8.12 32.22 -2.86
C GLU A 431 -7.93 31.10 -3.89
N ARG A 432 -6.78 30.41 -3.83
CA ARG A 432 -6.49 29.26 -4.71
C ARG A 432 -7.42 28.08 -4.41
N LEU A 433 -7.71 27.82 -3.14
CA LEU A 433 -8.68 26.79 -2.74
C LEU A 433 -10.06 27.07 -3.35
N ASP A 434 -10.59 28.28 -3.18
CA ASP A 434 -11.89 28.66 -3.71
C ASP A 434 -11.93 28.61 -5.24
N THR A 435 -10.85 29.00 -5.92
CA THR A 435 -10.69 28.86 -7.37
C THR A 435 -10.81 27.39 -7.80
N LEU A 436 -10.03 26.50 -7.19
CA LEU A 436 -10.04 25.07 -7.51
C LEU A 436 -11.39 24.40 -7.19
N LEU A 437 -12.08 24.84 -6.14
CA LEU A 437 -13.41 24.32 -5.79
C LEU A 437 -14.52 24.82 -6.73
N SER A 438 -14.32 25.95 -7.41
CA SER A 438 -15.32 26.58 -8.29
C SER A 438 -15.56 25.83 -9.61
N TYR A 439 -14.58 25.07 -10.11
CA TYR A 439 -14.77 24.23 -11.30
C TYR A 439 -15.82 23.15 -11.06
N ALA A 440 -16.57 22.71 -12.08
CA ALA A 440 -17.59 21.66 -11.93
C ALA A 440 -17.00 20.35 -11.34
N MET A 441 -17.83 19.48 -10.73
CA MET A 441 -17.36 18.23 -10.10
C MET A 441 -16.67 17.29 -11.09
N ASP A 442 -17.07 17.34 -12.35
CA ASP A 442 -16.67 16.48 -13.46
C ASP A 442 -15.84 17.24 -14.51
N ALA A 443 -15.39 18.46 -14.18
CA ALA A 443 -14.68 19.32 -15.12
C ALA A 443 -13.40 18.68 -15.67
N PHE A 444 -12.77 17.77 -14.91
CA PHE A 444 -11.54 17.09 -15.28
C PHE A 444 -11.66 15.56 -15.19
N ALA A 445 -12.88 15.04 -15.34
CA ALA A 445 -13.12 13.61 -15.38
C ALA A 445 -12.56 13.00 -16.68
N PHE A 446 -11.95 11.82 -16.58
CA PHE A 446 -11.53 11.06 -17.76
C PHE A 446 -12.77 10.51 -18.47
N GLU A 447 -12.87 10.70 -19.79
CA GLU A 447 -14.04 10.26 -20.57
C GLU A 447 -14.20 8.73 -20.69
N ASP A 448 -13.22 7.92 -20.26
CA ASP A 448 -13.17 6.50 -20.66
C ASP A 448 -12.65 5.50 -19.60
N ARG A 449 -13.26 5.45 -18.40
CA ARG A 449 -13.19 4.25 -17.56
C ARG A 449 -14.54 3.86 -16.96
N ALA A 450 -15.17 2.88 -17.61
CA ALA A 450 -16.33 2.15 -17.12
C ALA A 450 -15.98 1.05 -16.09
N GLU A 451 -14.91 1.23 -15.31
CA GLU A 451 -14.57 0.37 -14.18
C GLU A 451 -15.17 0.94 -12.89
N SER A 452 -15.52 0.06 -11.95
CA SER A 452 -15.98 0.46 -10.61
C SER A 452 -15.05 1.53 -10.03
N ALA A 453 -15.62 2.66 -9.58
CA ALA A 453 -14.85 3.78 -9.07
C ALA A 453 -13.86 3.32 -7.98
N SER A 454 -12.57 3.60 -8.20
CA SER A 454 -11.50 3.25 -7.27
C SER A 454 -11.67 3.96 -5.91
N VAL A 455 -11.07 3.42 -4.85
CA VAL A 455 -11.02 4.08 -3.54
C VAL A 455 -10.41 5.48 -3.62
N HIS A 456 -9.43 5.69 -4.50
CA HIS A 456 -8.78 6.97 -4.74
C HIS A 456 -9.73 8.01 -5.32
N SER A 457 -10.46 7.66 -6.39
CA SER A 457 -11.44 8.56 -7.00
C SER A 457 -12.61 8.88 -6.07
N LEU A 458 -13.08 7.90 -5.28
CA LEU A 458 -14.17 8.10 -4.33
C LEU A 458 -13.74 8.94 -3.13
N TYR A 459 -12.51 8.76 -2.65
CA TYR A 459 -11.90 9.65 -1.66
C TYR A 459 -11.81 11.10 -2.17
N SER A 460 -11.34 11.31 -3.41
CA SER A 460 -11.28 12.64 -4.03
C SER A 460 -12.66 13.30 -4.09
N ALA A 461 -13.68 12.56 -4.52
CA ALA A 461 -15.06 13.05 -4.55
C ALA A 461 -15.57 13.44 -3.15
N ALA A 462 -15.30 12.62 -2.14
CA ALA A 462 -15.69 12.88 -0.77
C ALA A 462 -14.97 14.10 -0.16
N LEU A 463 -13.67 14.26 -0.41
CA LEU A 463 -12.90 15.42 0.03
C LEU A 463 -13.40 16.72 -0.62
N LEU A 464 -13.67 16.69 -1.93
CA LEU A 464 -14.24 17.82 -2.67
C LEU A 464 -15.62 18.22 -2.12
N ALA A 465 -16.50 17.25 -1.89
CA ALA A 465 -17.82 17.49 -1.30
C ALA A 465 -17.70 18.13 0.08
N TYR A 466 -16.82 17.59 0.94
CA TYR A 466 -16.57 18.13 2.28
C TYR A 466 -16.08 19.59 2.22
N LEU A 467 -15.07 19.88 1.40
CA LEU A 467 -14.48 21.22 1.30
C LEU A 467 -15.47 22.26 0.75
N ARG A 468 -16.31 21.90 -0.22
CA ARG A 468 -17.38 22.81 -0.69
C ARG A 468 -18.40 23.14 0.38
N ALA A 469 -18.76 22.15 1.19
CA ALA A 469 -19.65 22.36 2.33
C ALA A 469 -19.01 23.31 3.36
N GLU A 470 -17.71 23.14 3.65
CA GLU A 470 -16.96 24.02 4.57
C GLU A 470 -16.79 25.45 4.03
N SER A 471 -16.41 25.63 2.76
CA SER A 471 -16.31 26.96 2.14
C SER A 471 -17.66 27.70 2.16
N SER A 472 -18.77 26.95 2.02
CA SER A 472 -20.12 27.52 2.12
C SER A 472 -20.46 27.94 3.56
N ARG A 473 -20.07 27.14 4.56
CA ARG A 473 -20.29 27.42 5.99
C ARG A 473 -19.55 28.66 6.47
N SER A 474 -18.26 28.79 6.14
CA SER A 474 -17.45 29.96 6.49
C SER A 474 -18.06 31.27 5.96
N ARG A 475 -18.77 31.22 4.82
CA ARG A 475 -19.49 32.39 4.25
C ARG A 475 -20.80 32.70 4.99
N THR A 476 -21.43 31.73 5.66
CA THR A 476 -22.70 31.89 6.38
C THR A 476 -22.55 32.16 7.88
N ASP A 477 -21.50 31.65 8.52
CA ASP A 477 -21.26 31.73 9.98
C ASP A 477 -20.88 33.14 10.50
N HIS A 478 -20.91 34.16 9.63
CA HIS A 478 -20.90 35.56 10.08
C HIS A 478 -22.22 36.00 10.73
N ASN A 479 -23.23 35.11 10.89
CA ASN A 479 -24.55 35.50 11.38
C ASN A 479 -25.27 34.58 12.40
N ASP A 480 -24.82 33.39 12.78
CA ASP A 480 -25.56 32.62 13.82
C ASP A 480 -24.71 31.62 14.64
N ASP A 481 -25.18 31.40 15.87
CA ASP A 481 -24.52 30.77 17.02
C ASP A 481 -24.45 29.23 16.99
N GLN A 482 -23.50 28.71 17.75
CA GLN A 482 -23.01 27.34 17.84
C GLN A 482 -24.10 26.25 18.01
N GLY A 483 -24.24 25.38 16.99
CA GLY A 483 -24.94 24.11 17.10
C GLY A 483 -24.17 23.00 16.37
N THR A 484 -24.11 21.79 16.93
CA THR A 484 -23.50 20.60 16.31
C THR A 484 -24.04 20.40 14.90
N VAL A 485 -23.26 20.78 13.88
CA VAL A 485 -23.69 20.79 12.48
C VAL A 485 -23.51 19.39 11.91
N GLN A 486 -24.63 18.74 11.57
CA GLN A 486 -24.58 17.47 10.85
C GLN A 486 -23.98 17.69 9.44
N PRO A 487 -23.17 16.75 8.91
CA PRO A 487 -22.73 16.81 7.52
C PRO A 487 -23.94 16.81 6.59
N THR A 488 -23.83 17.50 5.45
CA THR A 488 -24.89 17.47 4.44
C THR A 488 -25.07 16.05 3.92
N GLU A 489 -26.28 15.72 3.46
CA GLU A 489 -26.60 14.40 2.92
C GLU A 489 -25.66 14.00 1.77
N GLU A 490 -25.28 14.97 0.93
CA GLU A 490 -24.31 14.79 -0.16
C GLU A 490 -22.91 14.40 0.33
N VAL A 491 -22.38 15.08 1.36
CA VAL A 491 -21.07 14.75 1.94
C VAL A 491 -21.09 13.37 2.60
N ARG A 492 -22.19 13.04 3.28
CA ARG A 492 -22.37 11.73 3.90
C ARG A 492 -22.40 10.62 2.85
N ALA A 493 -23.17 10.78 1.78
CA ALA A 493 -23.25 9.80 0.70
C ALA A 493 -21.90 9.56 0.01
N ALA A 494 -21.17 10.63 -0.33
CA ALA A 494 -19.84 10.51 -0.94
C ALA A 494 -18.83 9.82 -0.01
N MET A 495 -18.87 10.12 1.30
CA MET A 495 -18.03 9.43 2.28
C MET A 495 -18.41 7.96 2.46
N ASP A 496 -19.70 7.62 2.48
CA ASP A 496 -20.16 6.23 2.62
C ASP A 496 -19.70 5.38 1.43
N GLU A 497 -19.70 5.93 0.21
CA GLU A 497 -19.13 5.27 -0.96
C GLU A 497 -17.62 5.06 -0.83
N ALA A 498 -16.88 6.05 -0.33
CA ALA A 498 -15.44 5.93 -0.10
C ALA A 498 -15.10 4.89 0.98
N VAL A 499 -15.88 4.83 2.07
CA VAL A 499 -15.73 3.81 3.14
C VAL A 499 -16.02 2.42 2.58
N ALA A 500 -17.12 2.25 1.85
CA ALA A 500 -17.45 0.97 1.23
C ALA A 500 -16.41 0.54 0.18
N ALA A 501 -15.74 1.49 -0.48
CA ALA A 501 -14.65 1.20 -1.42
C ALA A 501 -13.35 0.81 -0.70
N LEU A 502 -13.07 1.40 0.47
CA LEU A 502 -11.95 1.00 1.32
C LEU A 502 -12.12 -0.45 1.82
N GLU A 503 -13.32 -0.83 2.24
CA GLU A 503 -13.61 -2.22 2.68
C GLU A 503 -13.36 -3.27 1.58
N ARG A 504 -13.50 -2.87 0.32
CA ARG A 504 -13.25 -3.71 -0.86
C ARG A 504 -11.85 -3.52 -1.46
N HIS A 505 -11.03 -2.65 -0.89
CA HIS A 505 -9.73 -2.31 -1.45
C HIS A 505 -8.69 -3.34 -1.04
N HIS A 506 -8.01 -3.91 -2.03
CA HIS A 506 -6.84 -4.75 -1.79
C HIS A 506 -5.63 -3.89 -1.45
N ALA A 507 -5.09 -4.05 -0.24
CA ALA A 507 -3.94 -3.29 0.23
C ALA A 507 -2.64 -3.86 -0.34
N LEU A 508 -1.99 -3.11 -1.22
CA LEU A 508 -0.65 -3.45 -1.70
C LEU A 508 0.40 -3.02 -0.65
N PRO A 509 1.32 -3.90 -0.24
CA PRO A 509 2.39 -3.53 0.69
C PRO A 509 3.23 -2.36 0.17
N GLY A 510 3.39 -1.32 0.98
CA GLY A 510 4.10 -0.10 0.58
C GLY A 510 3.24 0.94 -0.17
N TYR A 511 1.96 0.66 -0.42
CA TYR A 511 1.03 1.57 -1.11
C TYR A 511 -0.29 1.66 -0.34
N PRO A 512 -0.30 2.43 0.75
CA PRO A 512 -1.50 2.55 1.57
C PRO A 512 -2.63 3.24 0.79
N PRO A 513 -3.90 2.88 1.05
CA PRO A 513 -5.04 3.59 0.49
C PRO A 513 -5.04 5.06 0.94
N PRO A 514 -5.83 5.94 0.29
CA PRO A 514 -6.02 7.28 0.81
C PRO A 514 -6.64 7.23 2.22
N PRO A 515 -6.42 8.25 3.08
CA PRO A 515 -6.81 8.23 4.49
C PRO A 515 -8.32 8.48 4.68
N VAL A 516 -9.15 7.56 4.16
CA VAL A 516 -10.62 7.61 4.17
C VAL A 516 -11.14 7.64 5.61
N ILE A 517 -10.58 6.81 6.50
CA ILE A 517 -10.99 6.78 7.91
C ILE A 517 -10.71 8.12 8.58
N LEU A 518 -9.54 8.74 8.34
CA LEU A 518 -9.20 10.06 8.87
C LEU A 518 -10.17 11.15 8.38
N LEU A 519 -10.47 11.19 7.08
CA LEU A 519 -11.45 12.12 6.51
C LEU A 519 -12.85 11.89 7.10
N SER A 520 -13.26 10.64 7.33
CA SER A 520 -14.55 10.33 7.92
C SER A 520 -14.72 10.93 9.33
N GLN A 521 -13.63 11.06 10.11
CA GLN A 521 -13.67 11.69 11.43
C GLN A 521 -13.88 13.21 11.33
N LEU A 522 -13.28 13.87 10.34
CA LEU A 522 -13.54 15.29 10.04
C LEU A 522 -15.02 15.50 9.67
N VAL A 523 -15.56 14.64 8.81
CA VAL A 523 -16.97 14.68 8.41
C VAL A 523 -17.91 14.43 9.60
N ALA A 524 -17.54 13.54 10.52
CA ALA A 524 -18.31 13.27 11.74
C ALA A 524 -18.20 14.38 12.79
N GLY A 525 -17.18 15.24 12.71
CA GLY A 525 -16.87 16.18 13.79
C GLY A 525 -16.27 15.52 15.03
N ASP A 526 -15.70 14.31 14.90
CA ASP A 526 -15.19 13.52 16.01
C ASP A 526 -13.70 13.81 16.26
N ARG A 527 -13.42 14.64 17.27
CA ARG A 527 -12.04 15.06 17.61
C ARG A 527 -11.18 13.91 18.13
N GLU A 528 -11.74 13.06 18.98
CA GLU A 528 -11.01 11.92 19.55
C GLU A 528 -10.75 10.88 18.47
N GLY A 529 -11.78 10.56 17.67
CA GLY A 529 -11.63 9.69 16.50
C GLY A 529 -10.60 10.24 15.52
N PHE A 530 -10.59 11.53 15.25
CA PHE A 530 -9.61 12.15 14.35
C PHE A 530 -8.17 11.96 14.84
N ALA A 531 -7.91 12.16 16.13
CA ALA A 531 -6.58 11.96 16.70
C ALA A 531 -6.10 10.50 16.58
N LEU A 532 -7.00 9.53 16.82
CA LEU A 532 -6.70 8.10 16.68
C LEU A 532 -6.40 7.73 15.22
N ALA A 533 -7.28 8.15 14.29
CA ALA A 533 -7.11 7.89 12.86
C ALA A 533 -5.87 8.60 12.28
N LEU A 534 -5.48 9.75 12.82
CA LEU A 534 -4.28 10.46 12.41
C LEU A 534 -3.02 9.70 12.82
N ALA A 535 -3.00 9.13 14.03
CA ALA A 535 -1.89 8.28 14.46
C ALA A 535 -1.78 7.02 13.58
N ASP A 536 -2.90 6.37 13.27
CA ASP A 536 -2.94 5.19 12.38
C ASP A 536 -2.41 5.55 10.97
N ALA A 537 -2.88 6.65 10.37
CA ALA A 537 -2.45 7.08 9.04
C ALA A 537 -0.96 7.45 8.97
N LEU A 538 -0.40 8.02 10.05
CA LEU A 538 1.03 8.34 10.13
C LEU A 538 1.91 7.10 10.32
N GLU A 539 1.46 6.13 11.12
CA GLU A 539 2.15 4.85 11.27
C GLU A 539 2.11 4.04 9.98
N GLU A 540 0.95 3.99 9.31
CA GLU A 540 0.82 3.37 7.99
C GLU A 540 1.75 4.04 6.96
N HIS A 541 1.82 5.37 6.94
CA HIS A 541 2.76 6.10 6.08
C HIS A 541 4.24 5.81 6.40
N ARG A 542 4.62 5.80 7.67
CA ARG A 542 5.98 5.44 8.12
C ARG A 542 6.36 4.06 7.61
N ASP A 543 5.45 3.11 7.74
CA ASP A 543 5.74 1.73 7.45
C ASP A 543 5.74 1.46 5.94
N ALA A 544 4.96 2.20 5.16
CA ALA A 544 4.98 2.16 3.70
C ALA A 544 6.22 2.83 3.08
N SER A 545 6.73 3.90 3.69
CA SER A 545 7.95 4.58 3.21
C SER A 545 9.23 3.81 3.51
N GLY A 546 9.17 2.88 4.46
CA GLY A 546 10.25 1.93 4.75
C GLY A 546 10.34 0.73 3.80
N VAL A 547 9.53 0.64 2.75
CA VAL A 547 9.45 -0.55 1.87
C VAL A 547 10.23 -0.36 0.57
N GLY A 548 11.12 -1.29 0.25
CA GLY A 548 11.72 -1.47 -1.09
C GLY A 548 12.02 -0.15 -1.80
N ARG A 549 11.33 0.10 -2.92
CA ARG A 549 11.57 1.28 -3.78
C ARG A 549 11.26 2.63 -3.14
N ASN A 550 10.45 2.65 -2.08
CA ASN A 550 10.06 3.87 -1.38
C ASN A 550 11.13 4.30 -0.37
N GLN A 551 12.06 3.39 0.00
CA GLN A 551 13.09 3.69 0.98
C GLN A 551 13.98 4.86 0.52
N GLY A 552 14.01 5.92 1.32
CA GLY A 552 14.81 7.11 1.04
C GLY A 552 14.20 8.07 0.01
N ASP A 553 13.00 7.79 -0.50
CA ASP A 553 12.26 8.74 -1.32
C ASP A 553 11.74 9.91 -0.45
N SER A 554 11.67 11.11 -1.05
CA SER A 554 11.24 12.31 -0.34
C SER A 554 9.79 12.26 0.10
N ASP A 555 8.96 11.51 -0.63
CA ASP A 555 7.58 11.24 -0.27
C ASP A 555 7.44 10.55 1.08
N GLY A 556 8.47 9.80 1.51
CA GLY A 556 8.52 9.18 2.82
C GLY A 556 8.78 10.15 3.99
N PHE A 557 9.13 11.41 3.73
CA PHE A 557 9.45 12.37 4.80
C PHE A 557 8.21 13.06 5.36
N VAL A 558 7.23 13.35 4.50
CA VAL A 558 5.93 13.96 4.85
C VAL A 558 4.88 13.54 3.83
N ASN A 559 3.80 12.93 4.31
CA ASN A 559 2.59 12.69 3.52
C ASN A 559 1.75 13.97 3.42
N THR A 560 1.72 14.59 2.23
CA THR A 560 1.01 15.85 1.98
C THR A 560 -0.49 15.75 2.24
N ARG A 561 -1.10 14.60 1.94
CA ARG A 561 -2.53 14.37 2.12
C ARG A 561 -2.92 14.26 3.59
N VAL A 562 -2.19 13.48 4.37
CA VAL A 562 -2.41 13.37 5.82
C VAL A 562 -2.16 14.72 6.51
N LEU A 563 -1.09 15.42 6.11
CA LEU A 563 -0.81 16.77 6.62
C LEU A 563 -1.91 17.78 6.26
N ALA A 564 -2.46 17.72 5.04
CA ALA A 564 -3.55 18.59 4.62
C ALA A 564 -4.82 18.36 5.47
N LEU A 565 -5.17 17.12 5.80
CA LEU A 565 -6.29 16.82 6.70
C LEU A 565 -6.03 17.34 8.12
N ALA A 566 -4.80 17.25 8.63
CA ALA A 566 -4.41 17.85 9.92
C ALA A 566 -4.50 19.39 9.88
N CYS A 567 -4.10 20.03 8.78
CA CYS A 567 -4.29 21.46 8.54
C CYS A 567 -5.77 21.85 8.52
N LEU A 568 -6.65 21.07 7.90
CA LEU A 568 -8.11 21.31 7.90
C LEU A 568 -8.71 21.19 9.31
N ALA A 569 -8.28 20.19 10.11
CA ALA A 569 -8.68 20.10 11.51
C ALA A 569 -8.25 21.36 12.27
N ARG A 570 -7.03 21.83 12.03
CA ARG A 570 -6.49 23.04 12.68
C ARG A 570 -7.22 24.31 12.26
N ALA A 571 -7.55 24.47 10.97
CA ALA A 571 -8.37 25.56 10.45
C ALA A 571 -9.79 25.58 11.04
N ARG A 572 -10.29 24.43 11.53
CA ARG A 572 -11.56 24.30 12.27
C ARG A 572 -11.43 24.64 13.76
N GLY A 573 -10.26 25.10 14.20
CA GLY A 573 -9.96 25.39 15.59
C GLY A 573 -9.76 24.14 16.45
N TRP A 574 -9.49 22.97 15.86
CA TRP A 574 -9.16 21.77 16.64
C TRP A 574 -7.69 21.78 17.04
N ASP A 575 -7.40 21.23 18.21
CA ASP A 575 -6.04 20.85 18.55
C ASP A 575 -5.72 19.51 17.89
N VAL A 576 -4.45 19.32 17.52
CA VAL A 576 -3.95 18.08 16.92
C VAL A 576 -3.05 17.39 17.97
N PRO A 577 -3.60 16.53 18.85
CA PRO A 577 -2.87 15.92 19.97
C PRO A 577 -2.02 14.72 19.54
N VAL A 578 -1.36 14.83 18.38
CA VAL A 578 -0.45 13.83 17.84
C VAL A 578 0.93 14.47 17.70
N GLU A 579 1.90 13.95 18.43
CA GLU A 579 3.29 14.39 18.36
C GLU A 579 4.02 13.57 17.28
N SER A 580 4.34 14.22 16.17
CA SER A 580 5.06 13.57 15.07
C SER A 580 5.88 14.56 14.26
N ASP A 581 7.09 14.15 13.86
CA ASP A 581 7.94 14.89 12.92
C ASP A 581 7.39 14.88 11.48
N TYR A 582 6.36 14.07 11.20
CA TYR A 582 5.57 14.14 9.97
C TYR A 582 4.61 15.34 9.93
N LEU A 583 4.42 16.05 11.05
CA LEU A 583 3.50 17.16 11.20
C LEU A 583 4.23 18.46 11.56
N PRO A 584 4.86 19.15 10.58
CA PRO A 584 5.56 20.40 10.85
C PRO A 584 4.64 21.46 11.46
N ARG A 585 4.92 21.84 12.71
CA ARG A 585 4.09 22.79 13.48
C ARG A 585 3.88 24.13 12.78
N GLY A 586 4.91 24.62 12.07
CA GLY A 586 4.82 25.88 11.34
C GLY A 586 3.77 25.87 10.22
N VAL A 587 3.56 24.72 9.58
CA VAL A 587 2.54 24.54 8.53
C VAL A 587 1.14 24.47 9.15
N LEU A 588 0.99 23.71 10.24
CA LEU A 588 -0.28 23.63 10.98
C LEU A 588 -0.72 25.01 11.53
N ASP A 589 0.21 25.77 12.12
CA ASP A 589 -0.03 27.12 12.62
C ASP A 589 -0.45 28.07 11.49
N HIS A 590 0.18 27.96 10.30
CA HIS A 590 -0.15 28.79 9.15
C HIS A 590 -1.53 28.49 8.57
N ALA A 591 -1.90 27.21 8.51
CA ALA A 591 -3.21 26.79 8.01
C ALA A 591 -4.37 27.15 8.94
N ALA A 592 -4.11 27.47 10.21
CA ALA A 592 -5.15 27.83 11.18
C ALA A 592 -6.03 29.01 10.71
N THR A 593 -5.48 29.93 9.92
CA THR A 593 -6.20 31.11 9.42
C THR A 593 -6.82 30.90 8.04
N LEU A 594 -6.87 29.66 7.52
CA LEU A 594 -7.35 29.38 6.15
C LEU A 594 -8.81 29.81 5.92
N PHE A 595 -9.66 29.71 6.95
CA PHE A 595 -11.09 30.05 6.87
C PHE A 595 -11.47 31.32 7.64
N ASP A 596 -10.49 31.98 8.26
CA ASP A 596 -10.61 33.35 8.76
C ASP A 596 -10.64 34.35 7.59
#